data_AF-A0A1V4RVD4-F1
#
_entry.id   AF-A0A1V4RVD4-F1
#
_cell.length_a   1.000
_cell.length_b   1.000
_cell.length_c   1.000
_cell.angle_alpha   90.00
_cell.angle_beta   90.00
_cell.angle_gamma   90.00
#
_symmetry.space_group_name_H-M   'P 1'
#
loop_
_entity.id
_entity.type
_entity.pdbx_description
1 polymer ?
#
loop_
_entity_poly.entity_id
_entity_poly.type
_entity_poly.pdbx_seq_one_letter_code
_entity_poly.pdbx_strand_id
1 'polypeptide(L)'
;MYEEIRKPRLLRNMPLLLIRALPPIYYFCRFAGKEVDTRAQVVFESHLSYLAKAVELLGNALNSEEFRRVKPVFSELQNAPAQTAPGRFEKITIELARLCTKFEKKIQPILKQKRVELVQLYLNNVQRLKVLIVDNNDEAGRVDKLSSILENFCYYRVDRTTPDSPEYASRLAGICQQTHRG
;
A
#
# COMPACT_ATOMS: atom_id res chain seq x y z
N MET A 1 15.71 19.08 -16.03
CA MET A 1 16.66 18.00 -15.71
C MET A 1 15.92 17.05 -14.77
N TYR A 2 15.26 16.02 -15.30
CA TYR A 2 14.61 15.02 -14.45
C TYR A 2 15.74 14.22 -13.82
N GLU A 3 15.96 14.38 -12.52
CA GLU A 3 16.78 13.44 -11.77
C GLU A 3 16.26 12.04 -12.12
N GLU A 4 17.13 11.23 -12.74
CA GLU A 4 16.86 9.83 -12.98
C GLU A 4 16.33 9.25 -11.68
N ILE A 5 15.05 8.87 -11.66
CA ILE A 5 14.48 8.09 -10.56
C ILE A 5 15.18 6.73 -10.65
N ARG A 6 16.40 6.66 -10.12
CA ARG A 6 17.15 5.43 -9.94
C ARG A 6 16.22 4.52 -9.17
N LYS A 7 15.87 3.37 -9.76
CA LYS A 7 15.16 2.28 -9.06
C LYS A 7 15.72 2.21 -7.65
N PRO A 8 14.91 2.39 -6.59
CA PRO A 8 15.48 2.47 -5.26
C PRO A 8 16.13 1.13 -4.94
N ARG A 9 17.47 1.08 -4.89
CA ARG A 9 18.21 -0.01 -4.23
C ARG A 9 17.74 -0.18 -2.77
N LEU A 10 17.05 0.83 -2.25
CA LEU A 10 16.38 0.95 -0.96
C LEU A 10 15.28 -0.09 -0.70
N LEU A 11 14.65 -0.71 -1.70
CA LEU A 11 13.55 -1.64 -1.43
C LEU A 11 13.97 -3.12 -1.44
N ARG A 12 15.27 -3.39 -1.62
CA ARG A 12 15.79 -4.75 -1.62
C ARG A 12 15.52 -5.39 -0.27
N ASN A 13 14.98 -6.61 -0.28
CA ASN A 13 14.65 -7.41 0.91
C ASN A 13 13.54 -6.85 1.81
N MET A 14 12.90 -5.73 1.42
CA MET A 14 11.70 -5.27 2.11
C MET A 14 10.50 -6.15 1.71
N PRO A 15 9.68 -6.60 2.67
CA PRO A 15 8.47 -7.35 2.36
C PRO A 15 7.55 -6.55 1.44
N LEU A 16 7.02 -7.19 0.40
CA LEU A 16 6.12 -6.54 -0.57
C LEU A 16 4.91 -5.87 0.12
N LEU A 17 4.43 -6.46 1.21
CA LEU A 17 3.35 -5.91 2.03
C LEU A 17 3.72 -4.58 2.69
N LEU A 18 4.97 -4.32 3.07
CA LEU A 18 5.41 -3.01 3.55
C LEU A 18 5.61 -2.05 2.37
N ILE A 19 6.22 -2.53 1.28
CA ILE A 19 6.47 -1.73 0.06
C ILE A 19 5.16 -1.13 -0.47
N ARG A 20 4.07 -1.89 -0.47
CA ARG A 20 2.76 -1.44 -1.00
C ARG A 20 2.23 -0.18 -0.32
N ALA A 21 2.58 0.07 0.94
CA ALA A 21 2.12 1.25 1.65
C ALA A 21 2.96 2.50 1.37
N LEU A 22 4.18 2.34 0.84
CA LEU A 22 5.12 3.44 0.66
C LEU A 22 4.72 4.44 -0.44
N PRO A 23 4.23 4.04 -1.63
CA PRO A 23 3.94 5.01 -2.70
C PRO A 23 2.88 6.04 -2.32
N PRO A 24 1.69 5.69 -1.78
CA PRO A 24 0.70 6.69 -1.38
C PRO A 24 1.25 7.69 -0.36
N ILE A 25 2.07 7.21 0.58
CA ILE A 25 2.74 8.06 1.58
C ILE A 25 3.74 9.00 0.90
N TYR A 26 4.60 8.47 0.01
CA TYR A 26 5.56 9.28 -0.75
C TYR A 26 4.87 10.38 -1.55
N TYR A 27 3.83 10.03 -2.31
CA TYR A 27 3.09 10.99 -3.13
C TYR A 27 2.46 12.08 -2.27
N PHE A 28 1.85 11.71 -1.14
CA PHE A 28 1.28 12.68 -0.21
C PHE A 28 2.35 13.62 0.36
N CYS A 29 3.45 13.07 0.87
CA CYS A 29 4.55 13.86 1.43
C CYS A 29 5.18 14.81 0.41
N ARG A 30 5.28 14.41 -0.87
CA ARG A 30 6.00 15.15 -1.91
C ARG A 30 5.16 16.19 -2.62
N PHE A 31 3.88 15.92 -2.85
CA PHE A 31 3.05 16.72 -3.76
C PHE A 31 1.83 17.32 -3.09
N ALA A 32 1.28 16.67 -2.06
CA ALA A 32 -0.04 17.01 -1.58
C ALA A 32 0.02 18.22 -0.62
N GLY A 33 0.93 18.27 0.35
CA GLY A 33 0.99 19.41 1.28
C GLY A 33 -0.30 19.59 2.10
N LYS A 34 -0.52 20.75 2.74
CA LYS A 34 -1.67 20.99 3.67
C LYS A 34 -2.98 21.40 2.98
N GLU A 35 -2.98 21.66 1.66
CA GLU A 35 -4.15 22.14 0.90
C GLU A 35 -4.83 21.01 0.10
N VAL A 36 -4.97 19.84 0.72
CA VAL A 36 -5.36 18.61 0.03
C VAL A 36 -6.79 18.24 0.38
N ASP A 37 -7.49 17.71 -0.62
CA ASP A 37 -8.78 17.04 -0.44
C ASP A 37 -8.74 16.04 0.73
N THR A 38 -9.76 16.09 1.60
CA THR A 38 -9.89 15.23 2.79
C THR A 38 -9.65 13.75 2.47
N ARG A 39 -10.01 13.28 1.28
CA ARG A 39 -9.80 11.88 0.86
C ARG A 39 -8.35 11.51 0.70
N ALA A 40 -7.53 12.38 0.12
CA ALA A 40 -6.12 12.08 -0.03
C ALA A 40 -5.41 12.08 1.34
N GLN A 41 -5.88 12.89 2.30
CA GLN A 41 -5.43 12.80 3.69
C GLN A 41 -5.85 11.47 4.34
N VAL A 42 -7.10 11.04 4.17
CA VAL A 42 -7.57 9.73 4.68
C VAL A 42 -6.76 8.57 4.09
N VAL A 43 -6.46 8.60 2.79
CA VAL A 43 -5.62 7.59 2.13
C VAL A 43 -4.21 7.58 2.72
N PHE A 44 -3.61 8.75 2.93
CA PHE A 44 -2.30 8.87 3.57
C PHE A 44 -2.29 8.28 4.99
N GLU A 45 -3.22 8.70 5.85
CA GLU A 45 -3.30 8.26 7.25
C GLU A 45 -3.56 6.75 7.35
N SER A 46 -4.41 6.21 6.47
CA SER A 46 -4.72 4.78 6.37
C SER A 46 -3.47 3.94 6.07
N HIS A 47 -2.67 4.36 5.08
CA HIS A 47 -1.44 3.66 4.70
C HIS A 47 -0.35 3.80 5.76
N LEU A 48 -0.23 4.98 6.39
CA LEU A 48 0.72 5.23 7.46
C LEU A 48 0.39 4.39 8.72
N SER A 49 -0.89 4.32 9.09
CA SER A 49 -1.40 3.48 10.19
C SER A 49 -1.13 2.00 9.94
N TYR A 50 -1.42 1.52 8.72
CA TYR A 50 -1.07 0.15 8.34
C TYR A 50 0.43 -0.12 8.49
N LEU A 51 1.29 0.76 7.97
CA LEU A 51 2.73 0.57 8.01
C LEU A 51 3.25 0.52 9.45
N ALA A 52 2.76 1.40 10.33
CA ALA A 52 3.10 1.40 11.75
C ALA A 52 2.72 0.08 12.44
N LYS A 53 1.49 -0.42 12.21
CA LYS A 53 1.01 -1.68 12.78
C LYS A 53 1.76 -2.89 12.22
N ALA A 54 2.10 -2.89 10.94
CA ALA A 54 2.84 -3.97 10.31
C ALA A 54 4.28 -4.07 10.84
N VAL A 55 4.93 -2.93 11.05
CA VAL A 55 6.27 -2.82 11.64
C VAL A 55 6.26 -3.28 13.11
N GLU A 56 5.23 -2.91 13.87
CA GLU A 56 5.02 -3.38 15.24
C GLU A 56 4.84 -4.91 15.29
N LEU A 57 4.01 -5.47 14.40
CA LEU A 57 3.81 -6.91 14.32
C LEU A 57 5.14 -7.66 14.04
N LEU A 58 5.93 -7.15 13.09
CA LEU A 58 7.25 -7.70 12.79
C LEU A 58 8.22 -7.57 13.96
N GLY A 59 8.25 -6.41 14.63
CA GLY A 59 9.08 -6.18 15.81
C GLY A 59 8.75 -7.14 16.95
N ASN A 60 7.47 -7.41 17.19
CA ASN A 60 7.03 -8.36 18.19
C ASN A 60 7.38 -9.80 17.81
N ALA A 61 7.17 -10.21 16.56
CA ALA A 61 7.54 -11.54 16.10
C ALA A 61 9.06 -11.78 16.11
N LEU A 62 9.86 -10.73 15.88
CA LEU A 62 11.33 -10.79 15.91
C LEU A 62 11.94 -10.59 17.31
N ASN A 63 11.14 -10.19 18.31
CA ASN A 63 11.62 -9.63 19.58
C ASN A 63 12.68 -8.54 19.37
N SER A 64 12.44 -7.62 18.42
CA SER A 64 13.39 -6.59 18.02
C SER A 64 12.97 -5.19 18.50
N GLU A 65 13.74 -4.65 19.44
CA GLU A 65 13.60 -3.25 19.88
C GLU A 65 13.86 -2.24 18.75
N GLU A 66 14.73 -2.57 17.80
CA GLU A 66 15.01 -1.68 16.66
C GLU A 66 13.76 -1.46 15.79
N PHE A 67 12.96 -2.51 15.55
CA PHE A 67 11.68 -2.37 14.86
C PHE A 67 10.67 -1.55 15.66
N ARG A 68 10.60 -1.75 16.98
CA ARG A 68 9.68 -1.00 17.86
C ARG A 68 9.97 0.49 17.87
N ARG A 69 11.26 0.87 17.78
CA ARG A 69 11.71 2.27 17.73
C ARG A 69 11.36 3.01 16.43
N VAL A 70 10.92 2.31 15.38
CA VAL A 70 10.45 2.98 14.15
C VAL A 70 9.03 3.55 14.32
N LYS A 71 8.23 2.99 15.24
CA LYS A 71 6.83 3.39 15.45
C LYS A 71 6.64 4.90 15.74
N PRO A 72 7.39 5.53 16.66
CA PRO A 72 7.28 6.97 16.93
C PRO A 72 7.56 7.83 15.69
N VAL A 73 8.41 7.35 14.77
CA VAL A 73 8.82 8.10 13.58
C VAL A 73 7.68 8.23 12.56
N PHE A 74 6.72 7.28 12.55
CA PHE A 74 5.50 7.42 11.73
C PHE A 74 4.58 8.53 12.25
N SER A 75 4.43 8.66 13.58
CA SER A 75 3.66 9.75 14.20
C SER A 75 4.28 11.11 13.91
N GLU A 76 5.61 11.19 13.88
CA GLU A 76 6.31 12.41 13.47
C GLU A 76 6.08 12.75 12.00
N LEU A 77 6.03 11.75 11.12
CA LEU A 77 5.73 11.96 9.70
C LEU A 77 4.31 12.47 9.48
N GLN A 78 3.33 11.93 10.23
CA GLN A 78 1.93 12.34 10.13
C GLN A 78 1.74 13.85 10.38
N ASN A 79 2.51 14.41 11.31
CA ASN A 79 2.41 15.80 11.72
C ASN A 79 3.47 16.70 11.08
N ALA A 80 4.28 16.16 10.16
CA ALA A 80 5.39 16.89 9.56
C ALA A 80 4.90 18.01 8.64
N PRO A 81 5.49 19.22 8.71
CA PRO A 81 5.28 20.25 7.69
C PRO A 81 5.66 19.73 6.29
N ALA A 82 4.93 20.16 5.26
CA ALA A 82 5.13 19.74 3.87
C ALA A 82 6.59 19.90 3.39
N GLN A 83 7.29 20.93 3.87
CA GLN A 83 8.70 21.18 3.53
C GLN A 83 9.64 20.09 4.06
N THR A 84 9.28 19.44 5.18
CA THR A 84 10.13 18.44 5.86
C THR A 84 9.64 17.01 5.69
N ALA A 85 8.37 16.81 5.31
CA ALA A 85 7.77 15.50 5.15
C ALA A 85 8.51 14.58 4.16
N PRO A 86 8.96 15.04 2.97
CA PRO A 86 9.72 14.20 2.05
C PRO A 86 11.01 13.64 2.66
N GLY A 87 11.81 14.50 3.30
CA GLY A 87 13.07 14.08 3.92
C GLY A 87 12.87 13.15 5.12
N ARG A 88 11.78 13.34 5.87
CA ARG A 88 11.39 12.41 6.96
C ARG A 88 10.95 11.05 6.42
N PHE A 89 10.13 11.04 5.38
CA PHE A 89 9.70 9.81 4.71
C PHE A 89 10.89 9.01 4.16
N GLU A 90 11.86 9.68 3.53
CA GLU A 90 13.07 9.06 3.02
C GLU A 90 13.88 8.40 4.14
N LYS A 91 14.11 9.10 5.26
CA LYS A 91 14.82 8.55 6.43
C LYS A 91 14.13 7.29 6.98
N ILE A 92 12.80 7.32 7.11
CA ILE A 92 12.03 6.15 7.57
C ILE A 92 12.18 4.99 6.60
N THR A 93 12.08 5.25 5.29
CA THR A 93 12.19 4.22 4.25
C THR A 93 13.59 3.58 4.25
N ILE A 94 14.64 4.38 4.40
CA ILE A 94 16.03 3.90 4.55
C ILE A 94 16.15 3.02 5.79
N GLU A 95 15.62 3.46 6.93
CA GLU A 95 15.73 2.71 8.18
C GLU A 95 14.97 1.39 8.13
N LEU A 96 13.75 1.39 7.57
CA LEU A 96 12.99 0.16 7.33
C LEU A 96 13.74 -0.80 6.40
N ALA A 97 14.35 -0.30 5.33
CA ALA A 97 15.14 -1.10 4.42
C ALA A 97 16.35 -1.73 5.10
N ARG A 98 17.07 -0.94 5.91
CA ARG A 98 18.22 -1.39 6.70
C ARG A 98 17.82 -2.51 7.65
N LEU A 99 16.71 -2.34 8.37
CA LEU A 99 16.19 -3.36 9.28
C LEU A 99 15.74 -4.62 8.54
N CYS A 100 15.00 -4.47 7.44
CA CYS A 100 14.57 -5.62 6.64
C CYS A 100 15.76 -6.42 6.08
N THR A 101 16.83 -5.73 5.69
CA THR A 101 18.07 -6.35 5.24
C THR A 101 18.79 -7.06 6.40
N LYS A 102 18.95 -6.38 7.53
CA LYS A 102 19.61 -6.94 8.73
C LYS A 102 18.92 -8.21 9.24
N PHE A 103 17.59 -8.25 9.19
CA PHE A 103 16.77 -9.34 9.70
C PHE A 103 16.23 -10.27 8.60
N GLU A 104 16.74 -10.20 7.36
CA GLU A 104 16.21 -10.89 6.18
C GLU A 104 15.93 -12.38 6.44
N LYS A 105 16.91 -13.10 6.99
CA LYS A 105 16.81 -14.55 7.28
C LYS A 105 15.71 -14.90 8.28
N LYS A 106 15.36 -13.97 9.18
CA LYS A 106 14.32 -14.16 10.22
C LYS A 106 12.94 -13.67 9.74
N ILE A 107 12.92 -12.61 8.96
CA ILE A 107 11.68 -12.00 8.44
C ILE A 107 10.96 -12.96 7.49
N GLN A 108 11.66 -13.68 6.61
CA GLN A 108 11.02 -14.54 5.62
C GLN A 108 10.13 -15.66 6.25
N PRO A 109 10.59 -16.43 7.25
CA PRO A 109 9.73 -17.37 7.97
C PRO A 109 8.54 -16.70 8.68
N ILE A 110 8.78 -15.56 9.34
CA ILE A 110 7.73 -14.82 10.05
C ILE A 110 6.66 -14.34 9.08
N LEU A 111 7.04 -13.79 7.92
CA LEU A 111 6.10 -13.36 6.90
C LEU A 111 5.24 -14.51 6.39
N LYS A 112 5.80 -15.73 6.23
CA LYS A 112 5.01 -16.89 5.83
C LYS A 112 3.95 -17.23 6.88
N GLN A 113 4.32 -17.22 8.15
CA GLN A 113 3.41 -17.51 9.27
C GLN A 113 2.38 -16.39 9.49
N LYS A 114 2.79 -15.14 9.34
CA LYS A 114 1.99 -13.93 9.62
C LYS A 114 1.34 -13.33 8.37
N ARG A 115 1.42 -14.00 7.22
CA ARG A 115 0.91 -13.47 5.94
C ARG A 115 -0.56 -13.09 6.05
N VAL A 116 -1.40 -14.01 6.52
CA VAL A 116 -2.85 -13.79 6.63
C VAL A 116 -3.15 -12.60 7.53
N GLU A 117 -2.46 -12.51 8.68
CA GLU A 117 -2.62 -11.41 9.63
C GLU A 117 -2.21 -10.05 9.02
N LEU A 118 -1.06 -9.98 8.32
CA LEU A 118 -0.61 -8.77 7.63
C LEU A 118 -1.54 -8.36 6.48
N VAL A 119 -2.08 -9.32 5.74
CA VAL A 119 -3.07 -9.06 4.69
C VAL A 119 -4.35 -8.52 5.29
N GLN A 120 -4.89 -9.18 6.32
CA GLN A 120 -6.10 -8.71 6.98
C GLN A 120 -5.90 -7.32 7.59
N LEU A 121 -4.73 -7.07 8.18
CA LEU A 121 -4.33 -5.76 8.66
C LEU A 121 -4.36 -4.72 7.54
N TYR A 122 -3.81 -5.02 6.36
CA TYR A 122 -3.89 -4.12 5.21
C TYR A 122 -5.34 -3.85 4.80
N LEU A 123 -6.13 -4.91 4.62
CA LEU A 123 -7.53 -4.81 4.20
C LEU A 123 -8.43 -4.05 5.20
N ASN A 124 -8.12 -4.11 6.49
CA ASN A 124 -8.85 -3.42 7.54
C ASN A 124 -8.48 -1.94 7.67
N ASN A 125 -7.26 -1.55 7.27
CA ASN A 125 -6.79 -0.17 7.41
C ASN A 125 -6.84 0.59 6.09
N VAL A 126 -6.70 -0.09 4.94
CA VAL A 126 -6.66 0.52 3.61
C VAL A 126 -7.88 0.08 2.82
N GLN A 127 -8.72 1.05 2.45
CA GLN A 127 -9.89 0.79 1.62
C GLN A 127 -9.46 0.19 0.27
N ARG A 128 -10.03 -0.98 -0.06
CA ARG A 128 -9.78 -1.61 -1.36
C ARG A 128 -10.38 -0.75 -2.46
N LEU A 129 -9.55 -0.35 -3.42
CA LEU A 129 -10.05 0.19 -4.67
C LEU A 129 -10.86 -0.88 -5.40
N LYS A 130 -12.05 -0.51 -5.86
CA LYS A 130 -12.81 -1.35 -6.77
C LYS A 130 -12.34 -1.13 -8.19
N VAL A 131 -12.14 -2.21 -8.92
CA VAL A 131 -11.76 -2.19 -10.33
C VAL A 131 -12.76 -3.03 -11.11
N LEU A 132 -13.29 -2.49 -12.20
CA LEU A 132 -14.11 -3.24 -13.14
C LEU A 132 -13.24 -3.59 -14.36
N ILE A 133 -13.04 -4.88 -14.60
CA ILE A 133 -12.45 -5.37 -15.83
C ILE A 133 -13.57 -5.51 -16.85
N VAL A 134 -13.46 -4.77 -17.95
CA VAL A 134 -14.36 -4.90 -19.10
C VAL A 134 -13.59 -5.67 -20.15
N ASP A 135 -13.98 -6.93 -20.39
CA ASP A 135 -13.38 -7.73 -21.43
C ASP A 135 -14.32 -7.85 -22.63
N ASN A 136 -13.80 -7.54 -23.81
CA ASN A 136 -14.47 -7.64 -25.10
C ASN A 136 -13.96 -8.82 -25.93
N ASN A 137 -12.98 -9.58 -25.43
CA ASN A 137 -12.44 -10.76 -26.09
C ASN A 137 -12.72 -12.00 -25.25
N ASP A 138 -13.29 -13.03 -25.88
CA ASP A 138 -13.55 -14.35 -25.27
C ASP A 138 -12.27 -15.20 -25.11
N GLU A 139 -11.13 -14.58 -24.80
CA GLU A 139 -9.89 -15.32 -24.56
C GLU A 139 -9.96 -16.01 -23.19
N ALA A 140 -10.15 -17.34 -23.22
CA ALA A 140 -10.34 -18.15 -22.04
C ALA A 140 -9.20 -17.96 -21.02
N GLY A 141 -9.55 -17.60 -19.79
CA GLY A 141 -8.63 -17.50 -18.65
C GLY A 141 -7.80 -16.21 -18.56
N ARG A 142 -7.88 -15.29 -19.53
CA ARG A 142 -7.18 -14.00 -19.45
C ARG A 142 -7.71 -13.12 -18.32
N VAL A 143 -9.04 -12.94 -18.28
CA VAL A 143 -9.70 -12.18 -17.21
C VAL A 143 -9.40 -12.78 -15.85
N ASP A 144 -9.48 -14.10 -15.71
CA ASP A 144 -9.19 -14.80 -14.46
C ASP A 144 -7.77 -14.56 -13.97
N LYS A 145 -6.80 -14.61 -14.90
CA LYS A 145 -5.39 -14.33 -14.59
C LYS A 145 -5.21 -12.88 -14.13
N LEU A 146 -5.82 -11.92 -14.83
CA LEU A 146 -5.73 -10.51 -14.47
C LEU A 146 -6.42 -10.21 -13.13
N SER A 147 -7.64 -10.73 -12.92
CA SER A 147 -8.36 -10.66 -11.65
C SER A 147 -7.51 -11.20 -10.51
N SER A 148 -6.92 -12.39 -10.68
CA SER A 148 -6.04 -12.99 -9.68
C SER A 148 -4.83 -12.11 -9.37
N ILE A 149 -4.23 -11.47 -10.36
CA ILE A 149 -3.12 -10.53 -10.14
C ILE A 149 -3.58 -9.34 -9.30
N LEU A 150 -4.67 -8.69 -9.72
CA LEU A 150 -5.19 -7.49 -9.06
C LEU A 150 -5.70 -7.78 -7.64
N GLU A 151 -6.30 -8.94 -7.40
CA GLU A 151 -6.79 -9.32 -6.08
C GLU A 151 -5.66 -9.77 -5.15
N ASN A 152 -4.76 -10.64 -5.62
CA ASN A 152 -3.74 -11.24 -4.76
C ASN A 152 -2.51 -10.36 -4.58
N PHE A 153 -2.21 -9.50 -5.57
CA PHE A 153 -1.04 -8.62 -5.53
C PHE A 153 -1.38 -7.15 -5.33
N CYS A 154 -2.54 -6.68 -5.79
CA CYS A 154 -2.92 -5.27 -5.60
C CYS A 154 -3.98 -5.09 -4.51
N TYR A 155 -4.60 -6.19 -4.03
CA TYR A 155 -5.74 -6.16 -3.10
C TYR A 155 -6.90 -5.28 -3.57
N TYR A 156 -7.07 -5.14 -4.88
CA TYR A 156 -8.27 -4.52 -5.43
C TYR A 156 -9.46 -5.44 -5.25
N ARG A 157 -10.65 -4.86 -5.09
CA ARG A 157 -11.90 -5.61 -5.23
C ARG A 157 -12.23 -5.62 -6.72
N VAL A 158 -12.04 -6.76 -7.36
CA VAL A 158 -12.22 -6.87 -8.80
C VAL A 158 -13.65 -7.29 -9.10
N ASP A 159 -14.26 -6.58 -10.02
CA ASP A 159 -15.50 -6.96 -10.70
C ASP A 159 -15.18 -7.16 -12.18
N ARG A 160 -16.01 -7.93 -12.89
CA ARG A 160 -15.80 -8.25 -14.31
C ARG A 160 -17.10 -8.23 -15.08
N THR A 161 -17.07 -7.71 -16.31
CA THR A 161 -18.22 -7.65 -17.20
C THR A 161 -17.76 -7.68 -18.65
N THR A 162 -18.70 -7.91 -19.57
CA THR A 162 -18.54 -7.63 -20.99
C THR A 162 -19.29 -6.33 -21.35
N PRO A 163 -18.93 -5.66 -22.47
CA PRO A 163 -19.65 -4.47 -22.95
C PRO A 163 -21.14 -4.73 -23.21
N ASP A 164 -21.47 -5.93 -23.70
CA ASP A 164 -22.84 -6.30 -24.09
C ASP A 164 -23.67 -6.86 -22.93
N SER A 165 -23.09 -6.94 -21.73
CA SER A 165 -23.81 -7.39 -20.54
C SER A 165 -24.91 -6.38 -20.17
N PRO A 166 -26.16 -6.83 -19.92
CA PRO A 166 -27.23 -5.94 -19.45
C PRO A 166 -26.91 -5.27 -18.11
N GLU A 167 -25.96 -5.82 -17.34
CA GLU A 167 -25.52 -5.25 -16.07
C GLU A 167 -24.41 -4.21 -16.20
N TYR A 168 -23.81 -4.03 -17.39
CA TYR A 168 -22.63 -3.18 -17.62
C TYR A 168 -22.80 -1.77 -17.03
N ALA A 169 -23.90 -1.10 -17.34
CA ALA A 169 -24.19 0.25 -16.86
C ALA A 169 -24.31 0.32 -15.33
N SER A 170 -24.95 -0.67 -14.71
CA SER A 170 -25.13 -0.72 -13.25
C SER A 170 -23.81 -0.99 -12.52
N ARG A 171 -22.96 -1.87 -13.03
CA ARG A 171 -21.63 -2.16 -12.48
C ARG A 171 -20.70 -0.96 -12.61
N LEU A 172 -20.69 -0.31 -13.78
CA LEU A 172 -19.92 0.91 -14.01
C LEU A 172 -20.35 2.04 -13.06
N ALA A 173 -21.66 2.26 -12.90
CA ALA A 173 -22.20 3.24 -11.95
C ALA A 173 -21.81 2.91 -10.50
N GLY A 174 -21.83 1.63 -10.12
CA GLY A 174 -21.43 1.16 -8.79
C GLY A 174 -19.95 1.39 -8.45
N ILE A 175 -19.07 1.42 -9.44
CA ILE A 175 -17.66 1.84 -9.28
C ILE A 175 -17.61 3.36 -9.05
N CYS A 176 -18.25 4.15 -9.92
CA CYS A 176 -18.22 5.61 -9.89
C CYS A 176 -18.83 6.22 -8.62
N GLN A 177 -19.89 5.62 -8.05
CA GLN A 177 -20.56 6.16 -6.86
C GLN A 177 -19.76 5.99 -5.56
N GLN A 178 -18.90 4.97 -5.46
CA GLN A 178 -18.06 4.79 -4.26
C GLN A 178 -16.87 5.74 -4.22
N THR A 179 -16.49 6.30 -5.36
CA THR A 179 -15.55 7.42 -5.45
C THR A 179 -16.14 8.73 -4.91
N HIS A 180 -17.44 8.83 -4.58
CA HIS A 180 -18.09 10.06 -4.11
C HIS A 180 -18.59 10.03 -2.65
N ARG A 181 -18.46 8.91 -1.93
CA ARG A 181 -18.76 8.81 -0.49
C ARG A 181 -17.47 8.56 0.30
N GLY A 182 -16.78 9.65 0.60
CA GLY A 182 -15.57 9.74 1.39
C GLY A 182 -15.31 11.21 1.66
#